data_AF-A0A527XIE8-F1
#
_entry.id   AF-A0A527XIE8-F1
#
_cell.length_a   1.000
_cell.length_b   1.000
_cell.length_c   1.000
_cell.angle_alpha   90.00
_cell.angle_beta   90.00
_cell.angle_gamma   90.00
#
_symmetry.space_group_name_H-M   'P 1'
#
loop_
_entity.id
_entity.type
_entity.pdbx_description
1 polymer ?
#
loop_
_entity_poly.entity_id
_entity_poly.type
_entity_poly.pdbx_seq_one_letter_code
_entity_poly.pdbx_strand_id
1 'polypeptide(L)'
;VKQIADAKGRRIDAGRVCYIDDHGALASRHFINIASLGLSGATDRAVNADKRKGRVSAKALFFWRTVLEFVRYRFQDVRITID
;
A
#
# COMPACT_ATOMS: atom_id res chain seq x y z
N VAL A 1 -7.47 20.87 -16.14
CA VAL A 1 -8.00 20.27 -17.39
C VAL A 1 -7.06 20.44 -18.57
N LYS A 2 -6.55 21.66 -18.84
CA LYS A 2 -5.62 21.95 -19.95
C LYS A 2 -4.41 21.00 -20.05
N GLN A 3 -3.78 20.66 -18.92
CA GLN A 3 -2.67 19.69 -18.88
C GLN A 3 -3.03 18.28 -19.34
N ILE A 4 -4.27 17.82 -19.14
CA ILE A 4 -4.72 16.49 -19.58
C ILE A 4 -5.14 16.55 -21.05
N ALA A 5 -5.82 17.64 -21.45
CA ALA A 5 -6.29 17.85 -22.83
C ALA A 5 -5.14 17.99 -23.84
N ASP A 6 -4.04 18.66 -23.43
CA ASP A 6 -2.91 18.94 -24.30
C ASP A 6 -1.79 17.88 -24.18
N ALA A 7 -1.91 16.92 -23.26
CA ALA A 7 -0.89 15.91 -23.03
C ALA A 7 -0.89 14.85 -24.14
N LYS A 8 0.30 14.57 -24.68
CA LYS A 8 0.52 13.38 -25.52
C LYS A 8 0.55 12.14 -24.64
N GLY A 9 -0.19 11.11 -25.05
CA GLY A 9 -0.12 9.80 -24.43
C GLY A 9 1.30 9.23 -24.48
N ARG A 10 1.73 8.59 -23.40
CA ARG A 10 3.03 7.90 -23.33
C ARG A 10 2.82 6.49 -22.81
N ARG A 11 3.66 5.56 -23.27
CA ARG A 11 3.74 4.23 -22.67
C ARG A 11 4.40 4.35 -21.29
N ILE A 12 3.86 3.63 -20.33
CA ILE A 12 4.43 3.48 -19.00
C ILE A 12 4.50 2.01 -18.67
N ASP A 13 5.51 1.63 -17.91
CA ASP A 13 5.58 0.30 -17.36
C ASP A 13 4.59 0.16 -16.20
N ALA A 14 4.04 -1.04 -16.06
CA ALA A 14 3.23 -1.42 -14.92
C ALA A 14 3.84 -2.68 -14.30
N GLY A 15 4.02 -2.64 -12.98
CA GLY A 15 4.37 -3.83 -12.23
C GLY A 15 3.15 -4.72 -12.04
N ARG A 16 3.36 -6.03 -11.97
CA ARG A 16 2.35 -7.02 -11.59
C ARG A 16 2.85 -7.78 -10.38
N VAL A 17 2.01 -7.90 -9.35
CA VAL A 17 2.28 -8.69 -8.15
C VAL A 17 1.28 -9.84 -8.07
N CYS A 18 1.76 -11.02 -7.68
CA CYS A 18 0.92 -12.15 -7.28
C CYS A 18 1.10 -12.37 -5.76
N TYR A 19 0.01 -12.64 -5.06
CA TYR A 19 0.01 -12.77 -3.61
C TYR A 19 -1.14 -13.68 -3.15
N ILE A 20 -1.07 -14.16 -1.92
CA ILE A 20 -2.18 -14.84 -1.25
C ILE A 20 -3.03 -13.79 -0.55
N ASP A 21 -4.31 -13.73 -0.88
CA ASP A 21 -5.22 -12.75 -0.28
C ASP A 21 -5.63 -13.14 1.16
N ASP A 22 -6.44 -12.28 1.78
CA ASP A 22 -6.89 -12.45 3.16
C ASP A 22 -7.84 -13.68 3.33
N HIS A 23 -8.27 -14.30 2.23
CA HIS A 23 -9.07 -15.53 2.22
C HIS A 23 -8.25 -16.79 1.90
N GLY A 24 -6.93 -16.65 1.69
CA GLY A 24 -6.06 -17.75 1.33
C GLY A 24 -6.04 -18.08 -0.17
N ALA A 25 -6.68 -17.28 -1.01
CA ALA A 25 -6.72 -17.49 -2.45
C ALA A 25 -5.55 -16.81 -3.17
N LEU A 26 -5.06 -17.43 -4.26
CA LEU A 26 -4.08 -16.80 -5.14
C LEU A 26 -4.73 -15.64 -5.90
N ALA A 27 -4.16 -14.46 -5.76
CA ALA A 27 -4.61 -13.24 -6.41
C ALA A 27 -3.45 -12.56 -7.16
N SER A 28 -3.79 -11.63 -8.06
CA SER A 28 -2.81 -10.75 -8.69
C SER A 28 -3.34 -9.33 -8.90
N ARG A 29 -2.44 -8.34 -8.86
CA ARG A 29 -2.75 -6.91 -9.05
C ARG A 29 -1.67 -6.20 -9.84
N HIS A 30 -2.04 -5.15 -10.56
CA HIS A 30 -1.12 -4.25 -11.24
C HIS A 30 -0.89 -2.96 -10.43
N PHE A 31 0.30 -2.38 -10.54
CA PHE A 31 0.65 -1.10 -9.93
C PHE A 31 1.56 -0.29 -10.86
N ILE A 32 1.52 1.04 -10.74
CA ILE A 32 2.33 1.97 -11.56
C ILE A 32 3.43 2.69 -10.76
N ASN A 33 3.41 2.57 -9.43
CA ASN A 33 4.35 3.27 -8.55
C ASN A 33 5.24 2.29 -7.81
N ILE A 34 4.76 1.73 -6.70
CA ILE A 34 5.56 0.89 -5.80
C ILE A 34 4.73 -0.30 -5.32
N ALA A 35 5.38 -1.46 -5.28
CA ALA A 35 5.00 -2.57 -4.42
C ALA A 35 5.96 -2.58 -3.22
N SER A 36 5.42 -2.60 -2.00
CA SER A 36 6.21 -2.68 -0.78
C SER A 36 5.61 -3.73 0.15
N LEU A 37 6.43 -4.26 1.04
CA LEU A 37 6.03 -5.19 2.09
C LEU A 37 6.60 -4.72 3.42
N GLY A 38 5.97 -5.14 4.50
CA GLY A 38 6.43 -4.88 5.85
C GLY A 38 5.52 -3.94 6.63
N LEU A 39 6.12 -3.03 7.40
CA LEU A 39 5.41 -2.09 8.26
C LEU A 39 4.41 -1.21 7.50
N SER A 40 4.73 -0.79 6.27
CA SER A 40 3.84 0.03 5.44
C SER A 40 2.51 -0.67 5.21
N GLY A 41 2.53 -1.96 4.85
CA GLY A 41 1.33 -2.76 4.65
C GLY A 41 0.51 -2.94 5.93
N ALA A 42 1.16 -3.16 7.08
CA ALA A 42 0.47 -3.26 8.38
C ALA A 42 -0.21 -1.94 8.75
N THR A 43 0.50 -0.82 8.57
CA THR A 43 0.01 0.54 8.83
C THR A 43 -1.18 0.88 7.93
N ASP A 44 -1.07 0.64 6.63
CA ASP A 44 -2.13 0.93 5.66
C ASP A 44 -3.40 0.13 5.96
N ARG A 45 -3.25 -1.15 6.34
CA ARG A 45 -4.36 -2.01 6.76
C ARG A 45 -5.02 -1.46 8.03
N ALA A 46 -4.23 -1.07 9.02
CA ALA A 46 -4.72 -0.53 10.28
C ALA A 46 -5.47 0.79 10.09
N VAL A 47 -4.97 1.69 9.23
CA VAL A 47 -5.63 2.96 8.88
C VAL A 47 -6.94 2.70 8.15
N ASN A 48 -6.94 1.80 7.17
CA ASN A 48 -8.15 1.53 6.37
C ASN A 48 -9.26 0.83 7.15
N ALA A 49 -8.91 0.03 8.17
CA ALA A 49 -9.86 -0.63 9.05
C ALA A 49 -10.31 0.22 10.27
N ASP A 50 -9.73 1.42 10.49
CA ASP A 50 -10.05 2.22 11.67
C ASP A 50 -11.44 2.90 11.56
N LYS A 51 -12.31 2.64 12.55
CA LYS A 51 -13.69 3.18 12.61
C LYS A 51 -13.75 4.71 12.72
N ARG A 52 -12.63 5.37 13.04
CA ARG A 52 -12.51 6.83 13.10
C ARG A 52 -12.22 7.45 11.72
N LYS A 53 -12.00 6.63 10.68
CA LYS A 53 -11.85 7.10 9.30
C LYS A 53 -13.07 7.96 8.91
N GLY A 54 -12.82 9.18 8.45
CA GLY A 54 -13.86 10.17 8.13
C GLY A 54 -14.38 10.99 9.32
N ARG A 55 -14.02 10.64 10.57
CA ARG A 55 -14.41 11.38 11.79
C ARG A 55 -13.26 12.20 12.38
N VAL A 56 -12.03 11.94 11.95
CA VAL A 56 -10.82 12.66 12.35
C VAL A 56 -9.99 13.02 11.11
N SER A 57 -9.05 13.95 11.26
CA SER A 57 -8.10 14.29 10.21
C SER A 57 -7.34 13.05 9.74
N ALA A 58 -7.31 12.83 8.43
CA ALA A 58 -6.60 11.69 7.82
C ALA A 58 -5.12 11.66 8.19
N LYS A 59 -4.47 12.83 8.27
CA LYS A 59 -3.05 12.93 8.68
C LYS A 59 -2.84 12.49 10.13
N ALA A 60 -3.71 12.92 11.04
CA ALA A 60 -3.61 12.56 12.45
C ALA A 60 -3.89 11.07 12.67
N LEU A 61 -4.89 10.52 11.97
CA LEU A 61 -5.19 9.09 12.00
C LEU A 61 -4.03 8.26 11.47
N PHE A 62 -3.48 8.66 10.32
CA PHE A 62 -2.33 8.00 9.72
C PHE A 62 -1.14 8.01 10.68
N PHE A 63 -0.74 9.17 11.19
CA PHE A 63 0.37 9.29 12.13
C PHE A 63 0.19 8.41 13.38
N TRP A 64 -0.98 8.47 14.02
CA TRP A 64 -1.27 7.64 15.19
C TRP A 64 -1.17 6.14 14.90
N ARG A 65 -1.73 5.71 13.76
CA ARG A 65 -1.66 4.30 13.36
C ARG A 65 -0.24 3.88 13.00
N THR A 66 0.52 4.71 12.32
CA THR A 66 1.94 4.44 12.02
C THR A 66 2.74 4.21 13.30
N VAL A 67 2.63 5.08 14.30
CA VAL A 67 3.35 4.93 15.57
C VAL A 67 2.93 3.64 16.30
N LEU A 68 1.62 3.39 16.38
CA LEU A 68 1.09 2.22 17.07
C LEU A 68 1.46 0.90 16.37
N GLU A 69 1.38 0.85 15.05
CA GLU A 69 1.82 -0.32 14.29
C GLU A 69 3.33 -0.48 14.38
N PHE A 70 4.14 0.58 14.33
CA PHE A 70 5.59 0.50 14.51
C PHE A 70 5.98 -0.17 15.83
N VAL A 71 5.34 0.22 16.94
CA VAL A 71 5.60 -0.38 18.26
C VAL A 71 5.20 -1.86 18.33
N ARG A 72 4.14 -2.25 17.60
CA ARG A 72 3.63 -3.63 17.59
C ARG A 72 4.29 -4.51 16.55
N TYR A 73 4.98 -3.92 15.58
CA TYR A 73 5.43 -4.61 14.39
C TYR A 73 6.51 -5.62 14.73
N ARG A 74 6.25 -6.87 14.38
CA ARG A 74 7.27 -7.92 14.38
C ARG A 74 7.86 -8.01 12.99
N PHE A 75 9.14 -7.68 12.88
CA PHE A 75 9.87 -7.82 11.62
C PHE A 75 9.89 -9.28 11.18
N GLN A 76 9.61 -9.48 9.89
CA GLN A 76 9.55 -10.79 9.28
C GLN A 76 10.87 -11.05 8.54
N ASP A 77 11.30 -12.31 8.49
CA ASP A 77 12.40 -12.72 7.63
C ASP A 77 11.95 -12.73 6.17
N VAL A 78 12.69 -12.03 5.32
CA VAL A 78 12.34 -11.87 3.90
C VAL A 78 13.46 -12.44 3.04
N ARG A 79 13.10 -13.35 2.12
CA ARG A 79 13.99 -13.81 1.05
C ARG A 79 13.65 -13.05 -0.22
N ILE A 80 14.67 -12.44 -0.84
CA ILE A 80 14.55 -11.72 -2.11
C ILE A 80 15.42 -12.44 -3.13
N THR A 81 14.87 -12.67 -4.32
CA THR A 81 15.59 -13.20 -5.47
C THR A 81 15.37 -12.21 -6.62
N ILE A 82 16.47 -11.80 -7.24
CA ILE A 82 16.51 -10.82 -8.32
C ILE A 82 17.38 -11.42 -9.40
N ASP A 83 16.91 -11.34 -10.65
CA ASP A 83 17.62 -11.79 -11.85
C ASP A 83 18.46 -10.67 -12.47
#